data_AF-A0AAV6AWS5-F1
#
_entry.id   AF-A0AAV6AWS5-F1
#
_cell.length_a   1.000
_cell.length_b   1.000
_cell.length_c   1.000
_cell.angle_alpha   90.00
_cell.angle_beta   90.00
_cell.angle_gamma   90.00
#
_symmetry.space_group_name_H-M   'P 1'
#
loop_
_entity.id
_entity.type
_entity.pdbx_description
1 polymer ?
#
loop_
_entity_poly.entity_id
_entity_poly.type
_entity_poly.pdbx_seq_one_letter_code
_entity_poly.pdbx_strand_id
1 'polypeptide(L)'
;MNFRFSIRCGLLALLCLFFSADLAAAAEDRCVVCGNRFGSQFYRFTRQGRDQKVLVCSSCAKLETSCYVCALPVKDKGLHLSDGRVLCDDDAKTVVLTQDIAANLFDDVKREVQSLLSQLGPLPHHNINLVLEAKARLDKSGANLISGHDDSLLMGLTRTIGRGDGIFEHTIYLLYGLTRERMIVVAAHEYGHTWLHENVRRKLNHETVEGFCDWIAYKVIQPKSANETKVLYESNYSQGQSRAFIAAEKEHGFYHVMNWVKNGADPEIDAEHLERILALRDRGGSDNAAAPAFVAVPTAPRANPTNLVLKGLSGSASRRFALINDGTFMANEQGKVRLGDSNIVLRCLEIRNDSVMIQVAGEPAPRALKLSAPR
;
A
#
# COMPACT_ATOMS: atom_id res chain seq x y z
N MET A 1 59.64 -59.92 -30.53
CA MET A 1 58.67 -59.64 -31.60
C MET A 1 57.33 -60.24 -31.22
N ASN A 2 56.36 -59.36 -30.95
CA ASN A 2 54.90 -59.54 -30.84
C ASN A 2 54.29 -60.63 -29.92
N PHE A 3 53.94 -60.16 -28.72
CA PHE A 3 52.62 -60.21 -28.04
C PHE A 3 51.86 -61.54 -27.94
N ARG A 4 51.85 -62.07 -26.71
CA ARG A 4 50.78 -62.84 -26.07
C ARG A 4 50.69 -62.40 -24.61
N PHE A 5 49.56 -61.85 -24.16
CA PHE A 5 49.10 -61.83 -22.75
C PHE A 5 47.65 -61.30 -22.80
N SER A 6 46.66 -62.19 -22.74
CA SER A 6 46.03 -62.78 -21.54
C SER A 6 45.30 -61.77 -20.66
N ILE A 7 44.00 -62.02 -20.58
CA ILE A 7 42.93 -61.29 -19.92
C ILE A 7 43.05 -61.44 -18.40
N ARG A 8 43.07 -60.31 -17.68
CA ARG A 8 42.47 -60.03 -16.36
C ARG A 8 43.24 -58.90 -15.68
N CYS A 9 42.60 -57.77 -15.42
CA CYS A 9 42.79 -57.00 -14.18
C CYS A 9 41.85 -55.80 -14.11
N GLY A 10 41.11 -55.72 -13.00
CA GLY A 10 40.79 -54.45 -12.34
C GLY A 10 39.64 -53.62 -12.91
N LEU A 11 38.40 -54.01 -12.59
CA LEU A 11 37.28 -53.07 -12.55
C LEU A 11 37.54 -52.09 -11.39
N LEU A 12 38.15 -50.94 -11.69
CA LEU A 12 38.47 -49.91 -10.70
C LEU A 12 37.23 -49.04 -10.43
N ALA A 13 36.69 -49.21 -9.23
CA ALA A 13 36.04 -48.22 -8.37
C ALA A 13 35.22 -47.10 -9.05
N LEU A 14 33.93 -47.39 -9.19
CA LEU A 14 32.85 -46.42 -9.31
C LEU A 14 32.61 -45.77 -7.93
N LEU A 15 33.29 -44.66 -7.61
CA LEU A 15 33.06 -43.90 -6.36
C LEU A 15 33.64 -42.48 -6.42
N CYS A 16 33.05 -41.61 -7.23
CA CYS A 16 33.24 -40.16 -7.18
C CYS A 16 31.91 -39.42 -7.43
N LEU A 17 30.89 -39.75 -6.63
CA LEU A 17 29.58 -39.07 -6.65
C LEU A 17 29.11 -38.72 -5.24
N PHE A 18 29.98 -38.15 -4.40
CA PHE A 18 29.57 -37.49 -3.17
C PHE A 18 30.61 -36.44 -2.83
N PHE A 19 30.42 -35.17 -3.22
CA PHE A 19 30.93 -33.98 -2.49
C PHE A 19 30.54 -32.71 -3.26
N SER A 20 29.25 -32.39 -3.29
CA SER A 20 28.80 -31.03 -3.62
C SER A 20 27.35 -30.84 -3.20
N ALA A 21 27.10 -30.97 -1.90
CA ALA A 21 25.86 -30.54 -1.27
C ALA A 21 26.04 -30.43 0.26
N ASP A 22 26.95 -29.56 0.73
CA ASP A 22 26.98 -29.14 2.15
C ASP A 22 27.79 -27.85 2.35
N LEU A 23 27.50 -26.82 1.55
CA LEU A 23 28.04 -25.46 1.75
C LEU A 23 26.93 -24.42 1.97
N ALA A 24 25.76 -24.86 2.44
CA ALA A 24 24.63 -23.99 2.70
C ALA A 24 23.86 -24.38 3.99
N ALA A 25 24.57 -24.54 5.11
CA ALA A 25 23.97 -24.47 6.45
C ALA A 25 25.04 -24.37 7.56
N ALA A 26 26.00 -23.45 7.45
CA ALA A 26 26.66 -22.94 8.66
C ALA A 26 25.65 -22.02 9.36
N ALA A 27 24.62 -22.62 9.98
CA ALA A 27 23.67 -21.91 10.82
C ALA A 27 24.48 -21.20 11.92
N GLU A 28 24.35 -19.88 11.95
CA GLU A 28 25.08 -18.93 12.78
C GLU A 28 25.39 -19.50 14.16
N ASP A 29 26.66 -19.83 14.46
CA ASP A 29 27.11 -20.26 15.78
C ASP A 29 27.18 -19.09 16.77
N ARG A 30 26.61 -17.93 16.41
CA ARG A 30 26.77 -16.63 17.05
C ARG A 30 25.45 -15.93 17.30
N CYS A 31 25.40 -15.22 18.43
CA CYS A 31 24.28 -14.37 18.81
C CYS A 31 24.16 -13.17 17.89
N VAL A 32 22.96 -12.94 17.33
CA VAL A 32 22.68 -11.78 16.47
C VAL A 32 22.78 -10.43 17.21
N VAL A 33 22.63 -10.42 18.54
CA VAL A 33 22.67 -9.19 19.37
C VAL A 33 24.10 -8.80 19.75
N CYS A 34 24.95 -9.78 20.09
CA CYS A 34 26.30 -9.49 20.64
C CYS A 34 27.47 -10.09 19.85
N GLY A 35 27.22 -10.91 18.83
CA GLY A 35 28.24 -11.55 18.00
C GLY A 35 29.02 -12.70 18.67
N ASN A 36 28.80 -12.94 19.96
CA ASN A 36 29.46 -14.01 20.71
C ASN A 36 28.94 -15.39 20.30
N ARG A 37 29.80 -16.40 20.37
CA ARG A 37 29.41 -17.79 20.15
C ARG A 37 28.39 -18.26 21.18
N PHE A 38 27.49 -19.15 20.78
CA PHE A 38 26.55 -19.75 21.71
C PHE A 38 27.25 -20.66 22.71
N GLY A 39 26.79 -20.61 23.96
CA GLY A 39 27.06 -21.63 24.96
C GLY A 39 26.08 -22.80 24.83
N SER A 40 25.75 -23.44 25.95
CA SER A 40 24.80 -24.56 25.98
C SER A 40 23.33 -24.17 25.73
N GLN A 41 22.98 -22.90 25.86
CA GLN A 41 21.61 -22.41 25.71
C GLN A 41 21.53 -21.17 24.82
N PHE A 42 20.55 -21.17 23.92
CA PHE A 42 20.18 -20.06 23.06
C PHE A 42 18.67 -20.06 22.84
N TYR A 43 18.14 -18.92 22.43
CA TYR A 43 16.72 -18.67 22.22
C TYR A 43 16.48 -18.28 20.77
N ARG A 44 15.33 -18.68 20.22
CA ARG A 44 14.93 -18.30 18.88
C ARG A 44 13.91 -17.17 18.96
N PHE A 45 14.25 -16.04 18.34
CA PHE A 45 13.37 -14.88 18.22
C PHE A 45 12.88 -14.77 16.78
N THR A 46 11.67 -14.27 16.59
CA THR A 46 11.20 -13.81 15.29
C THR A 46 11.37 -12.31 15.25
N ARG A 47 12.09 -11.78 14.24
CA ARG A 47 12.22 -10.32 14.08
C ARG A 47 10.85 -9.74 13.76
N GLN A 48 10.35 -8.78 14.54
CA GLN A 48 9.09 -8.12 14.21
C GLN A 48 9.17 -7.46 12.82
N GLY A 49 8.10 -7.61 12.04
CA GLY A 49 8.03 -7.11 10.65
C GLY A 49 8.91 -7.86 9.65
N ARG A 50 9.55 -8.97 10.04
CA ARG A 50 10.35 -9.83 9.15
C ARG A 50 10.03 -11.29 9.48
N ASP A 51 9.64 -12.12 8.52
CA ASP A 51 9.44 -13.56 8.74
C ASP A 51 10.78 -14.33 8.97
N GLN A 52 11.81 -13.64 9.46
CA GLN A 52 13.14 -14.13 9.76
C GLN A 52 13.24 -14.55 11.24
N LYS A 53 13.59 -15.82 11.45
CA LYS A 53 13.94 -16.34 12.78
C LYS A 53 15.44 -16.20 13.00
N VAL A 54 15.84 -15.67 14.15
CA VAL A 54 17.24 -15.44 14.53
C VAL A 54 17.54 -16.06 15.89
N LEU A 55 18.82 -16.31 16.16
CA LEU A 55 19.28 -16.92 17.42
C LEU A 55 19.91 -15.86 18.34
N VAL A 56 19.52 -15.88 19.61
CA VAL A 56 19.95 -14.95 20.66
C VAL A 56 20.49 -15.75 21.85
N CYS A 57 21.66 -15.38 22.37
CA CYS A 57 22.24 -16.09 23.51
C CYS A 57 21.47 -15.82 24.81
N SER A 58 21.62 -16.70 25.81
CA SER A 58 20.87 -16.60 27.08
C SER A 58 21.06 -15.28 27.82
N SER A 59 22.24 -14.63 27.73
CA SER A 59 22.46 -13.32 28.35
C SER A 59 21.72 -12.20 27.63
N CYS A 60 21.73 -12.17 26.29
CA CYS A 60 21.03 -11.13 25.53
C CYS A 60 19.51 -11.31 25.56
N ALA A 61 19.02 -12.55 25.65
CA ALA A 61 17.59 -12.83 25.74
C ALA A 61 16.93 -12.30 27.02
N LYS A 62 17.72 -11.94 28.04
CA LYS A 62 17.26 -11.40 29.33
C LYS A 62 17.34 -9.86 29.42
N LEU A 63 17.82 -9.20 28.36
CA LEU A 63 17.86 -7.73 28.36
C LEU A 63 16.43 -7.19 28.32
N GLU A 64 16.17 -6.17 29.13
CA GLU A 64 14.85 -5.54 29.24
C GLU A 64 14.57 -4.55 28.09
N THR A 65 15.63 -4.01 27.49
CA THR A 65 15.53 -3.08 26.36
C THR A 65 15.42 -3.84 25.04
N SER A 66 14.39 -3.50 24.25
CA SER A 66 14.16 -4.06 22.93
C SER A 66 14.18 -2.98 21.83
N CYS A 67 14.49 -3.39 20.62
CA CYS A 67 14.46 -2.52 19.45
C CYS A 67 13.01 -2.19 19.10
N TYR A 68 12.69 -0.92 18.92
CA TYR A 68 11.36 -0.44 18.54
C TYR A 68 10.88 -1.00 17.18
N VAL A 69 11.81 -1.28 16.25
CA VAL A 69 11.47 -1.76 14.90
C VAL A 69 11.31 -3.28 14.86
N CYS A 70 12.32 -4.03 15.33
CA CYS A 70 12.32 -5.50 15.18
C CYS A 70 12.06 -6.29 16.47
N ALA A 71 11.81 -5.62 17.60
CA ALA A 71 11.59 -6.21 18.92
C ALA A 71 12.74 -7.09 19.47
N LEU A 72 13.89 -7.15 18.80
CA LEU A 72 15.04 -7.88 19.33
C LEU A 72 15.65 -7.14 20.54
N PRO A 73 16.23 -7.87 21.51
CA PRO A 73 16.94 -7.25 22.61
C PRO A 73 18.10 -6.37 22.12
N VAL A 74 18.32 -5.23 22.79
CA VAL A 74 19.38 -4.27 22.45
C VAL A 74 20.39 -4.21 23.60
N LYS A 75 21.66 -4.42 23.27
CA LYS A 75 22.78 -4.36 24.22
C LYS A 75 23.61 -3.10 24.00
N ASP A 76 23.81 -2.28 25.03
CA ASP A 76 24.77 -1.17 25.27
C ASP A 76 25.10 -0.15 24.14
N LYS A 77 24.82 -0.42 22.87
CA LYS A 77 25.23 0.34 21.68
C LYS A 77 24.07 0.78 20.77
N GLY A 78 22.83 0.52 21.18
CA GLY A 78 21.66 0.93 20.41
C GLY A 78 21.58 2.45 20.23
N LEU A 79 20.94 2.87 19.15
CA LEU A 79 20.59 4.28 18.96
C LEU A 79 19.38 4.62 19.85
N HIS A 80 19.58 5.50 20.83
CA HIS A 80 18.52 6.03 21.67
C HIS A 80 17.92 7.27 21.03
N LEU A 81 16.61 7.24 20.79
CA LEU A 81 15.84 8.37 20.32
C LEU A 81 15.45 9.27 21.51
N SER A 82 15.23 10.56 21.26
CA SER A 82 14.87 11.55 22.29
C SER A 82 13.52 11.28 22.97
N ASP A 83 12.68 10.41 22.38
CA ASP A 83 11.39 9.99 22.92
C ASP A 83 11.45 8.65 23.67
N GLY A 84 12.66 8.14 23.95
CA GLY A 84 12.89 6.93 24.75
C GLY A 84 12.88 5.63 23.95
N ARG A 85 12.47 5.65 22.68
CA ARG A 85 12.60 4.47 21.80
C ARG A 85 14.07 4.14 21.57
N VAL A 86 14.37 2.85 21.44
CA VAL A 86 15.72 2.34 21.19
C VAL A 86 15.74 1.54 19.89
N LEU A 87 16.77 1.72 19.08
CA LEU A 87 16.98 0.99 17.84
C LEU A 87 18.26 0.17 17.93
N CYS A 88 18.22 -1.09 17.47
CA CYS A 88 19.44 -1.87 17.29
C CYS A 88 20.29 -1.33 16.13
N ASP A 89 21.57 -1.68 16.09
CA ASP A 89 22.52 -1.21 15.07
C ASP A 89 22.08 -1.50 13.63
N ASP A 90 21.34 -2.60 13.41
CA ASP A 90 20.80 -2.95 12.10
C ASP A 90 19.69 -1.98 11.69
N ASP A 91 18.71 -1.77 12.56
CA ASP A 91 17.54 -0.96 12.24
C ASP A 91 17.89 0.53 12.23
N ALA A 92 18.81 0.98 13.09
CA ALA A 92 19.30 2.36 13.14
C ALA A 92 19.84 2.87 11.79
N LYS A 93 20.33 1.98 10.92
CA LYS A 93 20.82 2.33 9.57
C LYS A 93 19.71 2.53 8.54
N THR A 94 18.49 2.10 8.85
CA THR A 94 17.36 2.03 7.90
C THR A 94 16.24 3.02 8.22
N VAL A 95 16.31 3.67 9.38
CA VAL A 95 15.29 4.61 9.84
C VAL A 95 15.48 6.03 9.29
N VAL A 96 14.37 6.76 9.18
CA VAL A 96 14.35 8.16 8.75
C VAL A 96 14.46 9.05 9.98
N LEU A 97 15.55 9.82 10.07
CA LEU A 97 15.87 10.65 11.24
C LEU A 97 15.82 12.16 10.96
N THR A 98 15.73 12.59 9.70
CA THR A 98 15.79 14.01 9.32
C THR A 98 14.59 14.43 8.49
N GLN A 99 14.19 15.69 8.67
CA GLN A 99 13.08 16.32 7.95
C GLN A 99 13.27 16.21 6.42
N ASP A 100 14.47 16.46 5.91
CA ASP A 100 14.73 16.44 4.46
C ASP A 100 14.54 15.05 3.85
N ILE A 101 14.93 13.99 4.57
CA ILE A 101 14.71 12.61 4.10
C ILE A 101 13.21 12.30 4.11
N ALA A 102 12.50 12.71 5.16
CA ALA A 102 11.05 12.52 5.25
C ALA A 102 10.31 13.29 4.14
N ALA A 103 10.70 14.54 3.86
CA ALA A 103 10.12 15.36 2.80
C ALA A 103 10.30 14.76 1.41
N ASN A 104 11.51 14.30 1.09
CA ASN A 104 11.77 13.64 -0.20
C ASN A 104 10.95 12.35 -0.36
N LEU A 105 10.86 11.52 0.69
CA LEU A 105 10.03 10.32 0.70
C LEU A 105 8.54 10.66 0.54
N PHE A 106 8.06 11.70 1.23
CA PHE A 106 6.69 12.15 1.13
C PHE A 106 6.36 12.66 -0.27
N ASP A 107 7.27 13.38 -0.93
CA ASP A 107 7.08 13.84 -2.31
C ASP A 107 6.97 12.67 -3.30
N ASP A 108 7.73 11.59 -3.10
CA ASP A 108 7.58 10.35 -3.86
C ASP A 108 6.19 9.72 -3.63
N VAL A 109 5.78 9.58 -2.37
CA VAL A 109 4.47 9.04 -2.00
C VAL A 109 3.34 9.87 -2.59
N LYS A 110 3.43 11.19 -2.49
CA LYS A 110 2.47 12.13 -3.05
C LYS A 110 2.31 11.93 -4.55
N ARG A 111 3.41 11.84 -5.31
CA ARG A 111 3.35 11.56 -6.76
C ARG A 111 2.66 10.22 -7.06
N GLU A 112 2.93 9.19 -6.26
CA GLU A 112 2.31 7.88 -6.45
C GLU A 112 0.82 7.89 -6.16
N VAL A 113 0.39 8.45 -5.02
CA VAL A 113 -1.03 8.55 -4.69
C VAL A 113 -1.77 9.45 -5.69
N GLN A 114 -1.15 10.55 -6.13
CA GLN A 114 -1.71 11.41 -7.18
C GLN A 114 -1.89 10.65 -8.50
N SER A 115 -0.95 9.77 -8.85
CA SER A 115 -1.10 8.90 -10.01
C SER A 115 -2.26 7.92 -9.84
N LEU A 116 -2.39 7.30 -8.67
CA LEU A 116 -3.48 6.37 -8.34
C LEU A 116 -4.85 7.05 -8.42
N LEU A 117 -4.95 8.27 -7.87
CA LEU A 117 -6.21 9.01 -7.74
C LEU A 117 -6.48 9.97 -8.90
N SER A 118 -5.72 9.85 -9.99
CA SER A 118 -5.87 10.72 -11.15
C SER A 118 -7.32 10.71 -11.66
N GLN A 119 -7.84 11.89 -11.99
CA GLN A 119 -9.22 12.12 -12.48
C GLN A 119 -10.36 11.86 -11.46
N LEU A 120 -10.04 11.44 -10.24
CA LEU A 120 -11.06 11.18 -9.22
C LEU A 120 -11.41 12.40 -8.36
N GLY A 121 -10.79 13.55 -8.62
CA GLY A 121 -11.10 14.86 -8.03
C GLY A 121 -9.83 15.71 -7.82
N PRO A 122 -9.95 16.90 -7.20
CA PRO A 122 -8.79 17.69 -6.82
C PRO A 122 -7.82 16.85 -6.00
N LEU A 123 -6.54 16.93 -6.33
CA LEU A 123 -5.49 16.28 -5.59
C LEU A 123 -4.81 17.32 -4.70
N PRO A 124 -4.69 17.08 -3.38
CA PRO A 124 -4.03 18.02 -2.48
C PRO A 124 -2.56 18.16 -2.91
N HIS A 125 -2.22 19.26 -3.57
CA HIS A 125 -0.86 19.49 -4.09
C HIS A 125 -0.22 20.78 -3.57
N HIS A 126 -1.05 21.70 -3.11
CA HIS A 126 -0.69 22.94 -2.44
C HIS A 126 -1.06 22.85 -0.96
N ASN A 127 -0.54 23.75 -0.14
CA ASN A 127 -0.94 23.93 1.27
C ASN A 127 -0.82 22.68 2.15
N ILE A 128 0.13 21.79 1.86
CA ILE A 128 0.49 20.68 2.75
C ILE A 128 1.84 21.00 3.39
N ASN A 129 1.84 21.14 4.70
CA ASN A 129 3.05 21.20 5.51
C ASN A 129 3.39 19.80 6.03
N LEU A 130 4.61 19.32 5.79
CA LEU A 130 5.08 18.07 6.35
C LEU A 130 6.00 18.34 7.54
N VAL A 131 5.74 17.70 8.67
CA VAL A 131 6.57 17.85 9.88
C VAL A 131 6.97 16.49 10.41
N LEU A 132 8.28 16.27 10.51
CA LEU A 132 8.84 15.10 11.19
C LEU A 132 8.88 15.39 12.70
N GLU A 133 8.19 14.57 13.48
CA GLU A 133 7.91 14.84 14.89
C GLU A 133 8.31 13.71 15.83
N ALA A 134 8.59 14.09 17.08
CA ALA A 134 8.81 13.15 18.17
C ALA A 134 7.50 12.63 18.77
N LYS A 135 7.50 11.38 19.27
CA LYS A 135 6.29 10.69 19.78
C LYS A 135 5.50 11.55 20.78
N ALA A 136 6.19 12.15 21.76
CA ALA A 136 5.53 13.00 22.77
C ALA A 136 4.77 14.20 22.19
N ARG A 137 5.27 14.81 21.10
CA ARG A 137 4.57 15.94 20.44
C ARG A 137 3.45 15.45 19.53
N LEU A 138 3.62 14.30 18.89
CA LEU A 138 2.58 13.65 18.11
C LEU A 138 1.39 13.27 19.00
N ASP A 139 1.65 12.63 20.14
CA ASP A 139 0.64 12.21 21.11
C ASP A 139 -0.11 13.41 21.69
N LYS A 140 0.61 14.46 22.08
CA LYS A 140 -0.02 15.70 22.53
C LYS A 140 -0.89 16.35 21.45
N SER A 141 -0.49 16.25 20.19
CA SER A 141 -1.25 16.78 19.05
C SER A 141 -2.46 15.92 18.71
N GLY A 142 -2.39 14.62 19.02
CA GLY A 142 -3.45 13.62 18.81
C GLY A 142 -4.43 13.48 19.97
N ALA A 143 -4.10 13.90 21.19
CA ALA A 143 -4.91 13.72 22.41
C ALA A 143 -6.34 14.33 22.37
N ASN A 144 -6.65 15.17 21.37
CA ASN A 144 -7.99 15.74 21.17
C ASN A 144 -8.71 15.13 19.96
N LEU A 145 -8.11 14.17 19.27
CA LEU A 145 -8.73 13.42 18.20
C LEU A 145 -9.45 12.25 18.85
N ILE A 146 -10.73 12.11 18.52
CA ILE A 146 -11.55 11.00 18.97
C ILE A 146 -11.14 9.78 18.13
N SER A 147 -9.95 9.23 18.35
CA SER A 147 -9.57 7.91 17.85
C SER A 147 -9.79 6.93 19.00
N GLY A 148 -10.69 5.97 18.83
CA GLY A 148 -10.94 4.90 19.82
C GLY A 148 -9.81 3.88 19.93
N HIS A 149 -8.59 4.24 19.53
CA HIS A 149 -7.42 3.38 19.50
C HIS A 149 -6.43 3.75 20.61
N ASP A 150 -5.58 2.79 20.98
CA ASP A 150 -4.50 3.01 21.92
C ASP A 150 -3.51 4.05 21.34
N ASP A 151 -3.49 5.26 21.92
CA ASP A 151 -2.61 6.38 21.55
C ASP A 151 -1.12 6.00 21.54
N SER A 152 -0.73 4.86 22.16
CA SER A 152 0.63 4.34 22.14
C SER A 152 1.15 3.98 20.73
N LEU A 153 0.27 3.81 19.74
CA LEU A 153 0.60 3.38 18.37
C LEU A 153 0.60 4.49 17.31
N LEU A 154 0.33 5.74 17.68
CA LEU A 154 0.27 6.85 16.73
C LEU A 154 1.65 7.05 16.04
N MET A 155 1.68 6.84 14.72
CA MET A 155 2.89 6.96 13.89
C MET A 155 2.81 8.13 12.89
N GLY A 156 1.60 8.64 12.63
CA GLY A 156 1.34 9.79 11.78
C GLY A 156 0.13 10.55 12.31
N LEU A 157 -0.06 11.77 11.82
CA LEU A 157 -1.26 12.54 12.06
C LEU A 157 -1.50 13.57 10.96
N THR A 158 -2.71 13.60 10.43
CA THR A 158 -3.19 14.67 9.56
C THR A 158 -4.05 15.67 10.33
N ARG A 159 -3.68 16.94 10.27
CA ARG A 159 -4.51 18.06 10.71
C ARG A 159 -4.95 18.86 9.50
N THR A 160 -6.25 19.07 9.36
CA THR A 160 -6.84 19.89 8.29
C THR A 160 -7.55 21.10 8.88
N ILE A 161 -7.27 22.28 8.35
CA ILE A 161 -7.92 23.55 8.70
C ILE A 161 -8.63 24.08 7.46
N GLY A 162 -9.95 24.30 7.57
CA GLY A 162 -10.71 25.01 6.53
C GLY A 162 -10.50 26.52 6.65
N ARG A 163 -10.14 27.18 5.56
CA ARG A 163 -9.93 28.65 5.51
C ARG A 163 -11.14 29.42 4.97
N GLY A 164 -12.22 28.73 4.59
CA GLY A 164 -13.36 29.29 3.84
C GLY A 164 -13.26 28.97 2.35
N ASP A 165 -14.35 29.15 1.61
CA ASP A 165 -14.41 29.00 0.13
C ASP A 165 -13.90 27.66 -0.44
N GLY A 166 -13.97 26.60 0.36
CA GLY A 166 -13.48 25.28 -0.03
C GLY A 166 -11.95 25.13 -0.04
N ILE A 167 -11.23 26.10 0.53
CA ILE A 167 -9.77 26.07 0.69
C ILE A 167 -9.42 25.36 2.00
N PHE A 168 -8.49 24.41 1.90
CA PHE A 168 -7.95 23.68 3.04
C PHE A 168 -6.44 23.94 3.18
N GLU A 169 -5.98 23.95 4.42
CA GLU A 169 -4.57 23.82 4.79
C GLU A 169 -4.39 22.52 5.56
N HIS A 170 -3.42 21.73 5.15
CA HIS A 170 -3.11 20.44 5.73
C HIS A 170 -1.73 20.48 6.39
N THR A 171 -1.63 19.87 7.56
CA THR A 171 -0.34 19.52 8.16
C THR A 171 -0.30 18.03 8.41
N ILE A 172 0.68 17.36 7.82
CA ILE A 172 0.96 15.94 8.06
C ILE A 172 2.15 15.86 8.99
N TYR A 173 1.94 15.25 10.15
CA TYR A 173 2.99 14.92 11.10
C TYR A 173 3.38 13.45 10.90
N LEU A 174 4.67 13.17 10.82
CA LEU A 174 5.20 11.81 10.75
C LEU A 174 6.13 11.56 11.93
N LEU A 175 6.03 10.40 12.55
CA LEU A 175 6.94 9.99 13.62
C LEU A 175 8.36 9.77 13.04
N TYR A 176 9.37 10.40 13.62
CA TYR A 176 10.77 10.11 13.25
C TYR A 176 11.21 8.72 13.71
N GLY A 177 12.30 8.19 13.18
CA GLY A 177 12.82 6.88 13.60
C GLY A 177 12.00 5.69 13.09
N LEU A 178 11.08 5.90 12.13
CA LEU A 178 10.44 4.82 11.38
C LEU A 178 11.37 4.33 10.26
N THR A 179 11.28 3.05 9.90
CA THR A 179 11.95 2.54 8.68
C THR A 179 11.43 3.28 7.45
N ARG A 180 12.22 3.34 6.37
CA ARG A 180 11.77 3.98 5.11
C ARG A 180 10.44 3.41 4.60
N GLU A 181 10.29 2.09 4.65
CA GLU A 181 9.08 1.40 4.19
C GLU A 181 7.86 1.75 5.07
N ARG A 182 8.03 1.74 6.40
CA ARG A 182 6.98 2.16 7.33
C ARG A 182 6.62 3.62 7.16
N MET A 183 7.60 4.50 6.92
CA MET A 183 7.35 5.91 6.66
C MET A 183 6.54 6.13 5.38
N ILE A 184 6.78 5.33 4.33
CA ILE A 184 5.97 5.34 3.10
C ILE A 184 4.52 4.97 3.40
N VAL A 185 4.29 3.91 4.19
CA VAL A 185 2.94 3.47 4.60
C VAL A 185 2.21 4.59 5.33
N VAL A 186 2.83 5.15 6.37
CA VAL A 186 2.22 6.22 7.18
C VAL A 186 1.98 7.46 6.34
N ALA A 187 2.96 7.90 5.54
CA ALA A 187 2.80 9.05 4.65
C ALA A 187 1.63 8.89 3.67
N ALA A 188 1.45 7.70 3.09
CA ALA A 188 0.37 7.42 2.15
C ALA A 188 -0.99 7.41 2.84
N HIS A 189 -1.05 6.84 4.05
CA HIS A 189 -2.23 6.85 4.90
C HIS A 189 -2.65 8.29 5.25
N GLU A 190 -1.72 9.10 5.76
CA GLU A 190 -1.98 10.50 6.12
C GLU A 190 -2.39 11.36 4.91
N TYR A 191 -1.72 11.16 3.78
CA TYR A 191 -2.11 11.83 2.55
C TYR A 191 -3.51 11.40 2.07
N GLY A 192 -3.93 10.16 2.36
CA GLY A 192 -5.31 9.69 2.18
C GLY A 192 -6.34 10.55 2.92
N HIS A 193 -6.07 10.92 4.18
CA HIS A 193 -6.95 11.83 4.93
C HIS A 193 -7.07 13.19 4.26
N THR A 194 -5.95 13.76 3.76
CA THR A 194 -6.00 15.05 3.05
C THR A 194 -6.91 14.96 1.82
N TRP A 195 -6.84 13.87 1.06
CA TRP A 195 -7.70 13.67 -0.10
C TRP A 195 -9.18 13.57 0.31
N LEU A 196 -9.50 12.81 1.36
CA LEU A 196 -10.87 12.68 1.87
C LEU A 196 -11.46 14.05 2.24
N HIS A 197 -10.70 14.90 2.93
CA HIS A 197 -11.14 16.24 3.30
C HIS A 197 -11.46 17.14 2.11
N GLU A 198 -10.66 17.07 1.03
CA GLU A 198 -10.90 17.87 -0.17
C GLU A 198 -12.06 17.32 -1.03
N ASN A 199 -12.29 16.01 -1.00
CA ASN A 199 -13.09 15.32 -2.02
C ASN A 199 -14.39 14.69 -1.55
N VAL A 200 -14.55 14.43 -0.25
CA VAL A 200 -15.67 13.66 0.29
C VAL A 200 -16.53 14.57 1.17
N ARG A 201 -17.79 14.74 0.77
CA ARG A 201 -18.78 15.59 1.47
C ARG A 201 -19.76 14.79 2.32
N ARG A 202 -19.87 13.48 2.06
CA ARG A 202 -20.69 12.57 2.88
C ARG A 202 -19.98 12.28 4.19
N LYS A 203 -20.75 11.87 5.20
CA LYS A 203 -20.20 11.29 6.41
C LYS A 203 -19.92 9.81 6.18
N LEU A 204 -18.66 9.43 6.26
CA LEU A 204 -18.23 8.04 6.45
C LEU A 204 -18.10 7.78 7.95
N ASN A 205 -18.24 6.53 8.39
CA ASN A 205 -17.87 6.21 9.77
C ASN A 205 -16.34 6.26 9.94
N HIS A 206 -15.88 6.25 11.19
CA HIS A 206 -14.46 6.35 11.51
C HIS A 206 -13.65 5.21 10.87
N GLU A 207 -14.10 3.97 11.05
CA GLU A 207 -13.39 2.78 10.52
C GLU A 207 -13.27 2.78 9.01
N THR A 208 -14.25 3.31 8.27
CA THR A 208 -14.19 3.43 6.80
C THR A 208 -13.25 4.54 6.36
N VAL A 209 -13.12 5.61 7.14
CA VAL A 209 -12.09 6.64 6.90
C VAL A 209 -10.70 6.02 7.04
N GLU A 210 -10.43 5.35 8.16
CA GLU A 210 -9.15 4.66 8.41
C GLU A 210 -8.90 3.55 7.39
N GLY A 211 -9.94 2.78 7.05
CA GLY A 211 -9.87 1.70 6.07
C GLY A 211 -9.56 2.19 4.66
N PHE A 212 -10.08 3.36 4.28
CA PHE A 212 -9.72 4.01 3.02
C PHE A 212 -8.25 4.42 3.01
N CYS A 213 -7.77 5.08 4.07
CA CYS A 213 -6.39 5.51 4.20
C CYS A 213 -5.41 4.31 4.18
N ASP A 214 -5.73 3.24 4.90
CA ASP A 214 -5.00 1.97 4.87
C ASP A 214 -5.01 1.33 3.47
N TRP A 215 -6.13 1.36 2.76
CA TRP A 215 -6.20 0.83 1.40
C TRP A 215 -5.33 1.63 0.42
N ILE A 216 -5.30 2.96 0.52
CA ILE A 216 -4.37 3.79 -0.26
C ILE A 216 -2.92 3.43 0.07
N ALA A 217 -2.57 3.33 1.35
CA ALA A 217 -1.24 2.92 1.78
C ALA A 217 -0.86 1.51 1.28
N TYR A 218 -1.81 0.57 1.31
CA TYR A 218 -1.65 -0.78 0.77
C TYR A 218 -1.27 -0.75 -0.70
N LYS A 219 -1.98 0.03 -1.53
CA LYS A 219 -1.68 0.15 -2.96
C LYS A 219 -0.31 0.76 -3.24
N VAL A 220 0.16 1.68 -2.39
CA VAL A 220 1.48 2.31 -2.51
C VAL A 220 2.59 1.34 -2.11
N ILE A 221 2.43 0.61 -1.00
CA ILE A 221 3.49 -0.23 -0.45
C ILE A 221 3.57 -1.63 -1.08
N GLN A 222 2.46 -2.16 -1.62
CA GLN A 222 2.38 -3.48 -2.26
C GLN A 222 3.53 -3.78 -3.24
N PRO A 223 3.88 -2.90 -4.20
CA PRO A 223 4.96 -3.18 -5.13
C PRO A 223 6.37 -2.99 -4.53
N LYS A 224 6.50 -2.52 -3.28
CA LYS A 224 7.76 -2.09 -2.66
C LYS A 224 8.22 -3.01 -1.54
N SER A 225 7.30 -3.51 -0.72
CA SER A 225 7.63 -4.33 0.46
C SER A 225 6.56 -5.36 0.75
N ALA A 226 6.89 -6.64 0.53
CA ALA A 226 6.00 -7.75 0.89
C ALA A 226 5.72 -7.79 2.41
N ASN A 227 6.71 -7.41 3.23
CA ASN A 227 6.58 -7.40 4.69
C ASN A 227 5.58 -6.35 5.15
N GLU A 228 5.74 -5.08 4.75
CA GLU A 228 4.81 -4.02 5.16
C GLU A 228 3.42 -4.24 4.55
N THR A 229 3.33 -4.79 3.34
CA THR A 229 2.06 -5.20 2.73
C THR A 229 1.33 -6.23 3.57
N LYS A 230 2.04 -7.25 4.06
CA LYS A 230 1.50 -8.26 4.96
C LYS A 230 1.04 -7.64 6.27
N VAL A 231 1.88 -6.82 6.91
CA VAL A 231 1.56 -6.16 8.17
C VAL A 231 0.29 -5.30 8.04
N LEU A 232 0.17 -4.53 6.96
CA LEU A 232 -0.99 -3.68 6.73
C LEU A 232 -2.26 -4.49 6.42
N TYR A 233 -2.15 -5.58 5.68
CA TYR A 233 -3.28 -6.48 5.38
C TYR A 233 -3.79 -7.24 6.63
N GLU A 234 -2.87 -7.62 7.52
CA GLU A 234 -3.18 -8.32 8.76
C GLU A 234 -3.66 -7.37 9.88
N SER A 235 -3.42 -6.07 9.73
CA SER A 235 -3.86 -5.03 10.67
C SER A 235 -5.36 -5.08 10.91
N ASN A 236 -5.76 -4.94 12.17
CA ASN A 236 -7.15 -4.74 12.58
C ASN A 236 -7.44 -3.29 13.01
N TYR A 237 -6.55 -2.36 12.64
CA TYR A 237 -6.67 -0.94 12.98
C TYR A 237 -8.01 -0.36 12.54
N SER A 238 -8.36 -0.51 11.26
CA SER A 238 -9.63 -0.07 10.67
C SER A 238 -10.79 -1.07 10.81
N GLN A 239 -10.74 -1.96 11.82
CA GLN A 239 -11.74 -3.00 12.09
C GLN A 239 -12.16 -3.81 10.84
N GLY A 240 -11.20 -4.08 9.94
CA GLY A 240 -11.41 -4.86 8.72
C GLY A 240 -11.89 -4.07 7.50
N GLN A 241 -12.18 -2.76 7.61
CA GLN A 241 -12.60 -1.93 6.48
C GLN A 241 -11.52 -1.86 5.39
N SER A 242 -10.23 -1.84 5.72
CA SER A 242 -9.16 -1.91 4.71
C SER A 242 -9.24 -3.17 3.85
N ARG A 243 -9.53 -4.33 4.46
CA ARG A 243 -9.76 -5.59 3.74
C ARG A 243 -11.05 -5.56 2.93
N ALA A 244 -12.09 -4.91 3.45
CA ALA A 244 -13.34 -4.70 2.71
C ALA A 244 -13.11 -3.85 1.45
N PHE A 245 -12.31 -2.78 1.52
CA PHE A 245 -11.89 -1.99 0.35
C PHE A 245 -11.11 -2.83 -0.68
N ILE A 246 -10.17 -3.66 -0.22
CA ILE A 246 -9.40 -4.56 -1.12
C ILE A 246 -10.33 -5.57 -1.80
N ALA A 247 -11.26 -6.18 -1.06
CA ALA A 247 -12.21 -7.15 -1.58
C ALA A 247 -13.18 -6.51 -2.59
N ALA A 248 -13.72 -5.35 -2.23
CA ALA A 248 -14.55 -4.51 -3.07
C ALA A 248 -13.88 -4.11 -4.39
N GLU A 249 -12.63 -3.65 -4.34
CA GLU A 249 -11.88 -3.28 -5.54
C GLU A 249 -11.70 -4.51 -6.44
N LYS A 250 -11.37 -5.67 -5.86
CA LYS A 250 -11.20 -6.91 -6.61
C LYS A 250 -12.48 -7.34 -7.32
N GLU A 251 -13.65 -7.10 -6.72
CA GLU A 251 -14.93 -7.51 -7.28
C GLU A 251 -15.53 -6.49 -8.27
N HIS A 252 -15.51 -5.20 -7.90
CA HIS A 252 -16.22 -4.15 -8.62
C HIS A 252 -15.30 -3.16 -9.33
N GLY A 253 -13.99 -3.25 -9.13
CA GLY A 253 -12.99 -2.37 -9.73
C GLY A 253 -12.82 -1.05 -8.99
N PHE A 254 -11.62 -0.48 -9.14
CA PHE A 254 -11.18 0.72 -8.44
C PHE A 254 -12.14 1.91 -8.58
N TYR A 255 -12.64 2.16 -9.80
CA TYR A 255 -13.52 3.29 -10.07
C TYR A 255 -14.84 3.22 -9.28
N HIS A 256 -15.44 2.04 -9.17
CA HIS A 256 -16.70 1.86 -8.44
C HIS A 256 -16.52 2.11 -6.95
N VAL A 257 -15.45 1.59 -6.37
CA VAL A 257 -15.07 1.84 -4.98
C VAL A 257 -14.88 3.33 -4.73
N MET A 258 -14.12 4.02 -5.59
CA MET A 258 -13.88 5.46 -5.45
C MET A 258 -15.15 6.30 -5.62
N ASN A 259 -16.04 5.89 -6.53
CA ASN A 259 -17.33 6.54 -6.69
C ASN A 259 -18.23 6.33 -5.46
N TRP A 260 -18.19 5.15 -4.84
CA TRP A 260 -18.90 4.86 -3.59
C TRP A 260 -18.32 5.67 -2.41
N VAL A 261 -17.01 5.80 -2.30
CA VAL A 261 -16.38 6.66 -1.27
C VAL A 261 -16.94 8.09 -1.33
N LYS A 262 -17.17 8.61 -2.55
CA LYS A 262 -17.77 9.95 -2.74
C LYS A 262 -19.28 9.97 -2.53
N ASN A 263 -19.99 8.99 -3.08
CA ASN A 263 -21.42 9.08 -3.37
C ASN A 263 -22.25 7.88 -2.88
N GLY A 264 -21.67 6.93 -2.13
CA GLY A 264 -22.30 5.66 -1.73
C GLY A 264 -23.59 5.84 -0.91
N ALA A 265 -24.41 4.82 -0.75
CA ALA A 265 -25.56 4.88 0.15
C ALA A 265 -25.12 4.81 1.62
N ASP A 266 -24.22 3.86 1.90
CA ASP A 266 -23.83 3.45 3.26
C ASP A 266 -22.63 4.21 3.82
N PRO A 267 -22.51 4.34 5.15
CA PRO A 267 -21.35 4.98 5.77
C PRO A 267 -20.10 4.08 5.80
N GLU A 268 -20.28 2.78 5.53
CA GLU A 268 -19.24 1.75 5.58
C GLU A 268 -19.43 0.65 4.52
N ILE A 269 -18.36 -0.06 4.19
CA ILE A 269 -18.45 -1.24 3.32
C ILE A 269 -18.89 -2.42 4.19
N ASP A 270 -20.03 -3.01 3.83
CA ASP A 270 -20.45 -4.30 4.37
C ASP A 270 -19.66 -5.40 3.68
N ALA A 271 -18.77 -6.06 4.42
CA ALA A 271 -17.90 -7.12 3.89
C ALA A 271 -18.68 -8.38 3.47
N GLU A 272 -19.91 -8.56 3.94
CA GLU A 272 -20.79 -9.67 3.55
C GLU A 272 -21.63 -9.32 2.30
N HIS A 273 -21.78 -8.04 1.97
CA HIS A 273 -22.63 -7.53 0.89
C HIS A 273 -21.88 -6.49 0.02
N LEU A 274 -20.80 -6.91 -0.64
CA LEU A 274 -19.93 -6.02 -1.43
C LEU A 274 -20.67 -5.31 -2.59
N GLU A 275 -21.73 -5.90 -3.11
CA GLU A 275 -22.55 -5.32 -4.18
C GLU A 275 -23.19 -3.98 -3.80
N ARG A 276 -23.31 -3.70 -2.49
CA ARG A 276 -23.78 -2.40 -1.97
C ARG A 276 -22.89 -1.24 -2.37
N ILE A 277 -21.66 -1.48 -2.82
CA ILE A 277 -20.79 -0.45 -3.40
C ILE A 277 -21.39 0.19 -4.65
N LEU A 278 -22.31 -0.51 -5.32
CA LEU A 278 -23.03 0.04 -6.47
C LEU A 278 -24.22 0.92 -6.06
N ALA A 279 -24.65 0.86 -4.79
CA ALA A 279 -25.71 1.71 -4.26
C ALA A 279 -25.17 3.10 -3.97
N LEU A 280 -25.64 4.10 -4.72
CA LEU A 280 -25.27 5.50 -4.55
C LEU A 280 -26.45 6.28 -3.96
N ARG A 281 -26.17 7.31 -3.18
CA ARG A 281 -27.20 8.27 -2.74
C ARG A 281 -27.84 8.91 -3.96
N ASP A 282 -29.16 8.99 -3.93
CA ASP A 282 -29.90 9.86 -4.83
C ASP A 282 -29.37 11.28 -4.67
N ARG A 283 -29.05 11.93 -5.80
CA ARG A 283 -28.75 13.37 -5.82
C ARG A 283 -30.05 14.14 -5.62
N GLY A 284 -30.64 14.05 -4.43
CA GLY A 284 -31.91 14.69 -4.09
C GLY A 284 -32.19 14.58 -2.61
N GLY A 285 -31.97 15.67 -1.87
CA GLY A 285 -32.45 15.83 -0.50
C GLY A 285 -31.47 16.53 0.44
N SER A 286 -31.53 17.86 0.48
CA SER A 286 -31.37 18.57 1.75
C SER A 286 -32.31 19.78 1.76
N ASP A 287 -33.15 19.83 2.77
CA ASP A 287 -34.09 20.91 3.07
C ASP A 287 -33.41 22.29 3.10
N ASN A 288 -33.94 23.24 2.33
CA ASN A 288 -34.46 24.51 2.86
C ASN A 288 -34.98 25.42 1.73
N ALA A 289 -36.16 26.00 2.01
CA ALA A 289 -36.71 27.27 1.55
C ALA A 289 -36.61 27.65 0.05
N ALA A 290 -37.80 27.79 -0.54
CA ALA A 290 -38.14 28.48 -1.80
C ALA A 290 -37.02 29.28 -2.50
N ALA A 291 -36.59 28.79 -3.66
CA ALA A 291 -35.94 29.58 -4.72
C ALA A 291 -36.21 28.90 -6.09
N PRO A 292 -36.21 29.65 -7.21
CA PRO A 292 -37.14 29.44 -8.31
C PRO A 292 -36.76 28.28 -9.24
N ALA A 293 -37.80 27.70 -9.85
CA ALA A 293 -37.71 26.61 -10.80
C ALA A 293 -36.81 26.97 -11.99
N PHE A 294 -35.63 26.36 -12.07
CA PHE A 294 -34.98 26.13 -13.35
C PHE A 294 -35.54 24.85 -13.94
N VAL A 295 -36.15 24.99 -15.11
CA VAL A 295 -36.65 23.88 -15.92
C VAL A 295 -35.50 22.92 -16.19
N ALA A 296 -35.50 21.77 -15.51
CA ALA A 296 -34.58 20.70 -15.78
C ALA A 296 -34.93 20.09 -17.14
N VAL A 297 -34.05 20.24 -18.11
CA VAL A 297 -34.09 19.43 -19.33
C VAL A 297 -33.66 18.01 -18.94
N PRO A 298 -34.48 16.97 -19.19
CA PRO A 298 -34.14 15.61 -18.78
C PRO A 298 -32.93 15.10 -19.57
N THR A 299 -31.81 14.85 -18.89
CA THR A 299 -30.72 14.08 -19.48
C THR A 299 -31.07 12.59 -19.44
N ALA A 300 -31.20 12.00 -20.62
CA ALA A 300 -31.46 10.58 -20.81
C ALA A 300 -30.41 9.68 -20.12
N PRO A 301 -30.78 8.44 -19.73
CA PRO A 301 -29.84 7.46 -19.19
C PRO A 301 -28.67 7.24 -20.16
N ARG A 302 -27.43 7.31 -19.67
CA ARG A 302 -26.26 7.04 -20.50
C ARG A 302 -26.24 5.54 -20.83
N ALA A 303 -26.37 5.22 -22.12
CA ALA A 303 -26.31 3.85 -22.63
C ALA A 303 -24.95 3.19 -22.31
N ASN A 304 -24.98 1.88 -22.04
CA ASN A 304 -23.79 1.07 -21.86
C ASN A 304 -22.90 1.14 -23.11
N PRO A 305 -21.56 1.22 -22.96
CA PRO A 305 -20.65 1.25 -24.10
C PRO A 305 -20.72 -0.08 -24.86
N THR A 306 -21.15 -0.04 -26.12
CA THR A 306 -21.19 -1.21 -27.01
C THR A 306 -19.84 -1.54 -27.65
N ASN A 307 -18.82 -0.69 -27.43
CA ASN A 307 -17.46 -0.83 -27.92
C ASN A 307 -16.45 -0.66 -26.78
N LEU A 308 -15.25 -1.23 -26.95
CA LEU A 308 -14.11 -0.93 -26.08
C LEU A 308 -13.54 0.44 -26.43
N VAL A 309 -13.47 1.32 -25.44
CA VAL A 309 -13.03 2.70 -25.60
C VAL A 309 -11.95 3.00 -24.59
N LEU A 310 -10.78 3.46 -25.07
CA LEU A 310 -9.78 4.07 -24.22
C LEU A 310 -10.26 5.47 -23.85
N LYS A 311 -10.71 5.62 -22.60
CA LYS A 311 -11.24 6.88 -22.06
C LYS A 311 -10.17 7.76 -21.47
N GLY A 312 -9.03 7.20 -21.09
CA GLY A 312 -7.96 7.98 -20.47
C GLY A 312 -6.63 7.22 -20.37
N LEU A 313 -5.57 8.01 -20.34
CA LEU A 313 -4.22 7.59 -19.99
C LEU A 313 -3.74 8.45 -18.83
N SER A 314 -3.13 7.84 -17.82
CA SER A 314 -2.56 8.54 -16.68
C SER A 314 -1.23 7.92 -16.24
N GLY A 315 -0.51 8.60 -15.35
CA GLY A 315 0.80 8.16 -14.85
C GLY A 315 2.01 8.63 -15.68
N SER A 316 3.21 8.39 -15.15
CA SER A 316 4.48 8.76 -15.79
C SER A 316 4.88 7.75 -16.86
N ALA A 317 5.87 8.08 -17.71
CA ALA A 317 6.31 7.18 -18.78
C ALA A 317 6.75 5.78 -18.28
N SER A 318 7.30 5.69 -17.06
CA SER A 318 7.73 4.43 -16.44
C SER A 318 6.61 3.67 -15.72
N ARG A 319 5.47 4.32 -15.44
CA ARG A 319 4.33 3.71 -14.73
C ARG A 319 3.03 4.37 -15.18
N ARG A 320 2.47 3.89 -16.28
CA ARG A 320 1.21 4.36 -16.86
C ARG A 320 0.04 3.48 -16.48
N PHE A 321 -1.14 4.08 -16.52
CA PHE A 321 -2.43 3.44 -16.37
C PHE A 321 -3.34 3.79 -17.55
N ALA A 322 -4.16 2.84 -17.93
CA ALA A 322 -5.12 2.94 -19.02
C ALA A 322 -6.54 2.75 -18.49
N LEU A 323 -7.41 3.73 -18.72
CA LEU A 323 -8.84 3.61 -18.44
C LEU A 323 -9.57 3.11 -19.70
N ILE A 324 -9.92 1.83 -19.72
CA ILE A 324 -10.64 1.19 -20.82
C ILE A 324 -12.05 0.89 -20.35
N ASN A 325 -13.05 1.53 -20.97
CA ASN A 325 -14.44 1.54 -20.52
C ASN A 325 -14.59 1.92 -19.04
N ASP A 326 -14.75 0.95 -18.15
CA ASP A 326 -14.93 1.09 -16.71
C ASP A 326 -13.76 0.48 -15.90
N GLY A 327 -12.80 -0.17 -16.56
CA GLY A 327 -11.62 -0.77 -15.92
C GLY A 327 -10.36 0.09 -16.09
N THR A 328 -9.53 0.13 -15.04
CA THR A 328 -8.19 0.75 -15.06
C THR A 328 -7.13 -0.35 -15.08
N PHE A 329 -6.13 -0.22 -15.93
CA PHE A 329 -5.12 -1.26 -16.16
C PHE A 329 -3.70 -0.69 -16.19
N MET A 330 -2.76 -1.41 -15.60
CA MET A 330 -1.32 -1.28 -15.87
C MET A 330 -0.90 -2.16 -17.05
N ALA A 331 0.32 -1.94 -17.53
CA ALA A 331 0.94 -2.87 -18.49
C ALA A 331 1.04 -4.29 -17.88
N ASN A 332 0.67 -5.28 -18.68
CA ASN A 332 0.51 -6.70 -18.36
C ASN A 332 -0.62 -7.08 -17.38
N GLU A 333 -1.45 -6.12 -16.95
CA GLU A 333 -2.60 -6.39 -16.08
C GLU A 333 -3.79 -6.99 -16.86
N GLN A 334 -4.52 -7.90 -16.22
CA GLN A 334 -5.73 -8.53 -16.77
C GLN A 334 -6.92 -8.27 -15.85
N GLY A 335 -8.08 -8.00 -16.44
CA GLY A 335 -9.29 -7.66 -15.69
C GLY A 335 -10.54 -7.67 -16.57
N LYS A 336 -11.70 -7.47 -15.94
CA LYS A 336 -13.00 -7.44 -16.62
C LYS A 336 -13.39 -5.99 -16.94
N VAL A 337 -14.00 -5.78 -18.10
CA VAL A 337 -14.63 -4.51 -18.46
C VAL A 337 -16.02 -4.76 -19.03
N ARG A 338 -16.91 -3.79 -18.87
CA ARG A 338 -18.28 -3.88 -19.36
C ARG A 338 -18.35 -3.53 -20.85
N LEU A 339 -19.05 -4.37 -21.61
CA LEU A 339 -19.31 -4.20 -23.04
C LEU A 339 -20.76 -4.60 -23.34
N GLY A 340 -21.59 -3.62 -23.70
CA GLY A 340 -23.04 -3.79 -23.75
C GLY A 340 -23.59 -4.22 -22.39
N ASP A 341 -24.34 -5.32 -22.38
CA ASP A 341 -24.95 -5.88 -21.16
C ASP A 341 -24.11 -7.02 -20.53
N SER A 342 -22.87 -7.21 -21.01
CA SER A 342 -21.97 -8.29 -20.56
C SER A 342 -20.61 -7.75 -20.09
N ASN A 343 -19.84 -8.60 -19.41
CA ASN A 343 -18.45 -8.31 -19.05
C ASN A 343 -17.52 -9.17 -19.90
N ILE A 344 -16.47 -8.56 -20.46
CA ILE A 344 -15.42 -9.27 -21.17
C ILE A 344 -14.11 -9.19 -20.36
N VAL A 345 -13.27 -10.21 -20.50
CA VAL A 345 -11.94 -10.23 -19.91
C VAL A 345 -10.95 -9.70 -20.93
N LEU A 346 -10.13 -8.73 -20.54
CA LEU A 346 -9.03 -8.22 -21.34
C LEU A 346 -7.72 -8.19 -20.55
N ARG A 347 -6.62 -8.28 -21.27
CA ARG A 347 -5.27 -8.03 -20.78
C ARG A 347 -4.71 -6.78 -21.46
N CYS A 348 -4.26 -5.82 -20.67
CA CYS A 348 -3.52 -4.67 -21.15
C CYS A 348 -2.07 -5.08 -21.38
N LEU A 349 -1.60 -5.12 -22.62
CA LEU A 349 -0.25 -5.57 -22.96
C LEU A 349 0.77 -4.44 -22.81
N GLU A 350 0.44 -3.26 -23.31
CA GLU A 350 1.35 -2.11 -23.40
C GLU A 350 0.55 -0.81 -23.36
N ILE A 351 1.08 0.20 -22.66
CA ILE A 351 0.47 1.54 -22.57
C ILE A 351 1.44 2.55 -23.18
N ARG A 352 1.02 3.20 -24.27
CA ARG A 352 1.80 4.18 -25.04
C ARG A 352 1.38 5.62 -24.72
N ASN A 353 1.84 6.58 -25.52
CA ASN A 353 1.53 8.00 -25.35
C ASN A 353 0.06 8.34 -25.58
N ASP A 354 -0.57 7.71 -26.56
CA ASP A 354 -1.91 8.02 -27.04
C ASP A 354 -2.76 6.76 -27.30
N SER A 355 -2.21 5.58 -27.00
CA SER A 355 -2.86 4.30 -27.29
C SER A 355 -2.51 3.22 -26.27
N VAL A 356 -3.34 2.18 -26.21
CA VAL A 356 -3.11 0.98 -25.40
C VAL A 356 -3.27 -0.25 -26.28
N MET A 357 -2.31 -1.17 -26.19
CA MET A 357 -2.43 -2.50 -26.79
C MET A 357 -3.15 -3.42 -25.81
N ILE A 358 -4.25 -4.02 -26.26
CA ILE A 358 -5.02 -4.99 -25.47
C ILE A 358 -5.12 -6.33 -26.18
N GLN A 359 -5.28 -7.38 -25.38
CA GLN A 359 -5.70 -8.71 -25.81
C GLN A 359 -7.03 -9.02 -25.14
N VAL A 360 -8.09 -9.21 -25.93
CA VAL A 360 -9.39 -9.66 -25.42
C VAL A 360 -9.40 -11.18 -25.36
N ALA A 361 -9.94 -11.76 -24.29
CA ALA A 361 -10.06 -13.21 -24.15
C ALA A 361 -10.99 -13.76 -25.25
N GLY A 362 -10.48 -14.74 -26.01
CA GLY A 362 -11.22 -15.34 -27.14
C GLY A 362 -11.00 -14.65 -28.49
N GLU A 363 -10.36 -13.48 -28.53
CA GLU A 363 -9.91 -12.88 -29.80
C GLU A 363 -8.51 -13.39 -30.16
N PRO A 364 -8.22 -13.73 -31.43
CA PRO A 364 -6.95 -14.34 -31.81
C PRO A 364 -5.78 -13.35 -31.91
N ALA A 365 -6.06 -12.05 -31.99
CA ALA A 365 -5.04 -11.01 -32.20
C ALA A 365 -5.21 -9.84 -31.22
N PRO A 366 -4.09 -9.26 -30.71
CA PRO A 366 -4.13 -8.01 -29.99
C PRO A 366 -4.62 -6.86 -30.88
N ARG A 367 -5.25 -5.86 -30.27
CA ARG A 367 -5.64 -4.62 -30.96
C ARG A 367 -5.29 -3.38 -30.16
N ALA A 368 -5.08 -2.28 -30.88
CA ALA A 368 -4.81 -0.97 -30.31
C ALA A 368 -6.12 -0.21 -30.06
N LEU A 369 -6.30 0.31 -28.84
CA LEU A 369 -7.29 1.34 -28.55
C LEU A 369 -6.59 2.70 -28.53
N LYS A 370 -7.12 3.68 -29.26
CA LYS A 370 -6.63 5.06 -29.22
C LYS A 370 -7.50 5.91 -28.32
N LEU A 371 -6.90 6.93 -27.71
CA LEU A 371 -7.65 7.92 -26.94
C LEU A 371 -8.73 8.53 -27.84
N SER A 372 -9.98 8.46 -27.40
CA SER A 372 -11.06 9.11 -28.13
C SER A 372 -10.86 10.63 -28.02
N ALA A 373 -10.89 11.36 -29.14
CA ALA A 373 -10.85 12.81 -29.11
C ALA A 373 -12.03 13.33 -28.26
N PRO A 374 -11.84 14.40 -27.46
CA PRO A 374 -12.93 14.98 -26.69
C PRO A 374 -14.04 15.40 -27.65
N ARG A 375 -15.25 14.90 -27.42
CA ARG A 375 -16.47 15.39 -28.09
C ARG A 375 -17.02 16.60 -27.38
#